data_AF-A0AAU1NST7-F1
#
_entry.id   AF-A0AAU1NST7-F1
#
_cell.length_a   1.000
_cell.length_b   1.000
_cell.length_c   1.000
_cell.angle_alpha   90.00
_cell.angle_beta   90.00
_cell.angle_gamma   90.00
#
_symmetry.space_group_name_H-M   'P 1'
#
loop_
_entity.id
_entity.type
_entity.pdbx_description
1 polymer ?
#
loop_
_entity_poly.entity_id
_entity_poly.type
_entity_poly.pdbx_seq_one_letter_code
_entity_poly.pdbx_strand_id
1 'polypeptide(L)'
;MSDVPRTADPLAAADLVLLNGTVRTMDRGGTTRTALAARDGRVLAVDSDAAVLGLVGPQTRVLDLRGRCAVPGFIETHNHPTFFGLTLAADVDAGSPPNATVRDIVDRVEQAVAGAERGSWIRGYRYDDTLLADDRHPTRSDLDPVSPDHPVCLQHISGHFCVLNSAALRLLGIHRGSPDPVGGAIGRDEDGEPTGVLAETAAFAAYAAMPKPGSADLAGALGLAGDAYLAAGVTTVHDTGLGLVGGAGELDAYRLARASGRLRNRIRAYLVQDLFPGLGDGSLSPVESGISGLGDDLFRVAGVKLFADGSLQGLTGCVSEGYACAPDTNGLLIHPQEDLSRRVATLHEAGWQVAVHGNGDAAIQAILDAYATLGLDPGEADRRHRIEHCQMVSEKQLDTMAGAGVLASFFIKHVYYWGDRHRDRFLGPERARRISPLASARAHGVLFGLHSDTPVVPVPPLEGIWCAVRRMTRDGEELGPEQRVDVDTALRGYTSQAAHLGFEERTKGSLEPGKLADIAVLSADPAAVDPAALDTLRVDATVIGGEVVWRGATDLEAGRPPSDGGPR
;
A
#
# COMPACT_ATOMS: atom_id res chain seq x y z
N MET A 1 -35.17 -36.14 -24.14
CA MET A 1 -34.42 -37.06 -23.25
C MET A 1 -34.08 -36.26 -22.02
N SER A 2 -34.50 -36.76 -20.87
CA SER A 2 -34.49 -36.10 -19.57
C SER A 2 -33.08 -35.77 -19.09
N ASP A 3 -32.86 -34.50 -18.74
CA ASP A 3 -31.76 -34.07 -17.88
C ASP A 3 -31.94 -34.69 -16.50
N VAL A 4 -31.14 -35.70 -16.21
CA VAL A 4 -30.91 -36.18 -14.85
C VAL A 4 -29.86 -35.25 -14.23
N PRO A 5 -30.10 -34.66 -13.05
CA PRO A 5 -29.08 -33.90 -12.36
C PRO A 5 -27.89 -34.83 -12.09
N ARG A 6 -26.68 -34.45 -12.51
CA ARG A 6 -25.46 -35.10 -12.05
C ARG A 6 -25.42 -34.96 -10.53
N THR A 7 -25.65 -36.07 -9.86
CA THR A 7 -25.38 -36.29 -8.44
C THR A 7 -23.95 -35.85 -8.14
N ALA A 8 -23.76 -35.09 -7.06
CA ALA A 8 -22.44 -34.69 -6.54
C ALA A 8 -21.52 -35.92 -6.43
N ASP A 9 -20.31 -35.77 -6.97
CA ASP A 9 -19.23 -36.75 -6.89
C ASP A 9 -18.88 -37.02 -5.40
N PRO A 10 -18.58 -38.27 -4.97
CA PRO A 10 -18.29 -38.57 -3.58
C PRO A 10 -17.02 -37.83 -3.14
N LEU A 11 -17.15 -36.95 -2.14
CA LEU A 11 -16.07 -36.33 -1.33
C LEU A 11 -14.75 -36.15 -2.07
N ALA A 12 -14.74 -35.23 -3.03
CA ALA A 12 -13.51 -34.94 -3.73
C ALA A 12 -12.49 -34.28 -2.78
N ALA A 13 -11.32 -34.91 -2.66
CA ALA A 13 -10.26 -34.50 -1.75
C ALA A 13 -9.82 -33.04 -1.99
N ALA A 14 -9.43 -32.37 -0.92
CA ALA A 14 -8.89 -31.02 -0.95
C ALA A 14 -7.46 -30.99 -1.49
N ASP A 15 -7.04 -29.86 -2.07
CA ASP A 15 -5.65 -29.63 -2.50
C ASP A 15 -4.78 -29.17 -1.32
N LEU A 16 -5.36 -28.35 -0.45
CA LEU A 16 -4.74 -27.82 0.78
C LEU A 16 -5.70 -27.99 1.95
N VAL A 17 -5.18 -28.43 3.09
CA VAL A 17 -5.89 -28.48 4.37
C VAL A 17 -5.06 -27.81 5.45
N LEU A 18 -5.65 -26.90 6.21
CA LEU A 18 -5.09 -26.27 7.41
C LEU A 18 -5.75 -26.93 8.63
N LEU A 19 -4.96 -27.40 9.58
CA LEU A 19 -5.45 -28.04 10.82
C LEU A 19 -4.78 -27.44 12.05
N ASN A 20 -5.34 -27.73 13.23
CA ASN A 20 -4.72 -27.54 14.53
C ASN A 20 -4.34 -26.07 14.77
N GLY A 21 -5.26 -25.15 14.52
CA GLY A 21 -5.08 -23.73 14.78
C GLY A 21 -6.41 -23.01 14.97
N THR A 22 -6.37 -21.70 14.83
CA THR A 22 -7.55 -20.84 14.80
C THR A 22 -7.79 -20.38 13.37
N VAL A 23 -8.98 -20.57 12.82
CA VAL A 23 -9.38 -20.03 11.52
C VAL A 23 -10.44 -18.96 11.74
N ARG A 24 -10.05 -17.70 11.63
CA ARG A 24 -10.95 -16.55 11.67
C ARG A 24 -11.46 -16.27 10.27
N THR A 25 -12.74 -16.53 10.04
CA THR A 25 -13.30 -16.43 8.68
C THR A 25 -13.47 -14.98 8.20
N MET A 26 -13.64 -14.03 9.12
CA MET A 26 -14.03 -12.63 8.84
C MET A 26 -15.34 -12.51 8.04
N ASP A 27 -16.20 -13.54 8.09
CA ASP A 27 -17.57 -13.48 7.58
C ASP A 27 -18.41 -12.46 8.38
N ARG A 28 -19.65 -12.24 7.95
CA ARG A 28 -20.56 -11.31 8.64
C ARG A 28 -20.87 -11.74 10.08
N GLY A 29 -20.81 -13.04 10.37
CA GLY A 29 -21.11 -13.62 11.69
C GLY A 29 -19.93 -13.59 12.68
N GLY A 30 -18.71 -13.32 12.22
CA GLY A 30 -17.51 -13.42 13.05
C GLY A 30 -17.11 -14.88 13.34
N THR A 31 -17.43 -15.81 12.43
CA THR A 31 -17.23 -17.24 12.63
C THR A 31 -15.74 -17.58 12.83
N THR A 32 -15.46 -18.34 13.89
CA THR A 32 -14.14 -18.92 14.17
C THR A 32 -14.24 -20.45 14.23
N ARG A 33 -13.26 -21.13 13.63
CA ARG A 33 -13.15 -22.60 13.53
C ARG A 33 -11.70 -23.05 13.72
N THR A 34 -11.41 -24.34 13.61
CA THR A 34 -10.04 -24.86 13.83
C THR A 34 -9.35 -25.37 12.57
N ALA A 35 -10.12 -25.61 11.49
CA ALA A 35 -9.62 -26.13 10.24
C ALA A 35 -10.26 -25.50 9.01
N LEU A 36 -9.53 -25.55 7.89
CA LEU A 36 -9.99 -25.13 6.57
C LEU A 36 -9.50 -26.11 5.50
N ALA A 37 -10.36 -26.48 4.56
CA ALA A 37 -10.00 -27.17 3.33
C ALA A 37 -10.17 -26.23 2.13
N ALA A 38 -9.24 -26.30 1.19
CA ALA A 38 -9.29 -25.60 -0.08
C ALA A 38 -9.10 -26.56 -1.25
N ARG A 39 -9.80 -26.28 -2.35
CA ARG A 39 -9.72 -27.02 -3.60
C ARG A 39 -9.94 -26.09 -4.78
N ASP A 40 -9.20 -26.29 -5.87
CA ASP A 40 -9.29 -25.49 -7.10
C ASP A 40 -9.22 -23.98 -6.80
N GLY A 41 -8.33 -23.62 -5.88
CA GLY A 41 -8.11 -22.24 -5.43
C GLY A 41 -9.20 -21.61 -4.57
N ARG A 42 -10.21 -22.37 -4.14
CA ARG A 42 -11.34 -21.88 -3.34
C ARG A 42 -11.47 -22.63 -2.03
N VAL A 43 -12.04 -21.97 -1.04
CA VAL A 43 -12.43 -22.58 0.23
C VAL A 43 -13.51 -23.62 -0.04
N LEU A 44 -13.23 -24.87 0.32
CA LEU A 44 -14.17 -25.99 0.23
C LEU A 44 -15.00 -26.11 1.52
N ALA A 45 -14.35 -26.02 2.68
CA ALA A 45 -14.99 -26.11 3.98
C ALA A 45 -14.18 -25.39 5.07
N VAL A 46 -14.85 -24.90 6.11
CA VAL A 46 -14.24 -24.33 7.32
C VAL A 46 -15.00 -24.85 8.54
N ASP A 47 -14.36 -25.68 9.36
CA ASP A 47 -15.01 -26.42 10.46
C ASP A 47 -13.97 -26.87 11.51
N SER A 48 -14.31 -27.81 12.37
CA SER A 48 -13.39 -28.51 13.27
C SER A 48 -12.40 -29.39 12.51
N ASP A 49 -11.25 -29.67 13.13
CA ASP A 49 -10.22 -30.56 12.57
C ASP A 49 -10.80 -31.92 12.17
N ALA A 50 -11.60 -32.52 13.06
CA ALA A 50 -12.24 -33.82 12.82
C ALA A 50 -13.15 -33.82 11.59
N ALA A 51 -13.89 -32.73 11.36
CA ALA A 51 -14.80 -32.61 10.23
C ALA A 51 -14.04 -32.41 8.89
N VAL A 52 -12.92 -31.68 8.91
CA VAL A 52 -12.12 -31.41 7.71
C VAL A 52 -11.18 -32.57 7.36
N LEU A 53 -10.76 -33.39 8.34
CA LEU A 53 -9.87 -34.55 8.10
C LEU A 53 -10.39 -35.52 7.03
N GLY A 54 -11.71 -35.69 6.91
CA GLY A 54 -12.32 -36.53 5.87
C GLY A 54 -12.14 -36.02 4.43
N LEU A 55 -11.66 -34.79 4.26
CA LEU A 55 -11.34 -34.18 2.96
C LEU A 55 -9.85 -34.35 2.57
N VAL A 56 -9.04 -34.95 3.44
CA VAL A 56 -7.63 -35.23 3.16
C VAL A 56 -7.51 -36.47 2.30
N GLY A 57 -6.93 -36.32 1.11
CA GLY A 57 -6.59 -37.39 0.19
C GLY A 57 -5.08 -37.52 -0.02
N PRO A 58 -4.63 -38.50 -0.84
CA PRO A 58 -3.21 -38.81 -1.03
C PRO A 58 -2.35 -37.67 -1.61
N GLN A 59 -2.97 -36.72 -2.31
CA GLN A 59 -2.29 -35.55 -2.92
C GLN A 59 -2.52 -34.26 -2.12
N THR A 60 -3.35 -34.28 -1.08
CA THR A 60 -3.63 -33.12 -0.25
C THR A 60 -2.36 -32.68 0.46
N ARG A 61 -2.07 -31.38 0.41
CA ARG A 61 -1.04 -30.77 1.25
C ARG A 61 -1.68 -30.42 2.59
N VAL A 62 -1.13 -30.94 3.68
CA VAL A 62 -1.62 -30.62 5.03
C VAL A 62 -0.65 -29.65 5.68
N LEU A 63 -1.16 -28.49 6.09
CA LEU A 63 -0.45 -27.48 6.86
C LEU A 63 -0.95 -27.52 8.30
N ASP A 64 -0.16 -28.11 9.19
CA ASP A 64 -0.39 -28.07 10.63
C ASP A 64 -0.05 -26.67 11.16
N LEU A 65 -1.05 -25.92 11.61
CA LEU A 65 -0.90 -24.56 12.11
C LEU A 65 -0.20 -24.53 13.48
N ARG A 66 -0.17 -25.62 14.24
CA ARG A 66 0.44 -25.71 15.57
C ARG A 66 -0.01 -24.57 16.51
N GLY A 67 -1.32 -24.33 16.58
CA GLY A 67 -1.95 -23.30 17.39
C GLY A 67 -1.94 -21.88 16.81
N ARG A 68 -1.37 -21.68 15.61
CA ARG A 68 -1.37 -20.39 14.91
C ARG A 68 -2.75 -19.99 14.40
N CYS A 69 -2.88 -18.75 13.96
CA CYS A 69 -4.13 -18.19 13.46
C CYS A 69 -4.10 -17.98 11.95
N ALA A 70 -5.08 -18.48 11.23
CA ALA A 70 -5.35 -18.18 9.82
C ALA A 70 -6.46 -17.13 9.72
N VAL A 71 -6.20 -16.08 8.95
CA VAL A 71 -7.16 -15.03 8.56
C VAL A 71 -7.22 -14.96 7.03
N PRO A 72 -8.26 -14.34 6.41
CA PRO A 72 -8.17 -14.03 4.99
C PRO A 72 -6.91 -13.24 4.70
N GLY A 73 -6.27 -13.52 3.58
CA GLY A 73 -5.09 -12.76 3.14
C GLY A 73 -5.39 -11.27 3.13
N PHE A 74 -4.45 -10.47 3.63
CA PHE A 74 -4.66 -9.03 3.77
C PHE A 74 -4.78 -8.35 2.40
N ILE A 75 -5.59 -7.31 2.37
CA ILE A 75 -5.84 -6.45 1.22
C ILE A 75 -5.40 -5.04 1.61
N GLU A 76 -4.37 -4.53 0.95
CA GLU A 76 -3.92 -3.15 1.06
C GLU A 76 -4.73 -2.28 0.10
N THR A 77 -5.59 -1.40 0.63
CA THR A 77 -6.58 -0.67 -0.19
C THR A 77 -6.03 0.53 -0.95
N HIS A 78 -4.76 0.89 -0.70
CA HIS A 78 -4.04 1.98 -1.35
C HIS A 78 -2.54 1.86 -1.11
N ASN A 79 -1.77 1.52 -2.14
CA ASN A 79 -0.31 1.52 -2.15
C ASN A 79 0.22 1.85 -3.57
N HIS A 80 1.55 1.90 -3.71
CA HIS A 80 2.26 2.17 -4.96
C HIS A 80 3.31 1.08 -5.26
N PRO A 81 2.91 -0.13 -5.72
CA PRO A 81 3.81 -1.27 -5.91
C PRO A 81 5.00 -1.00 -6.84
N THR A 82 4.79 -0.31 -7.96
CA THR A 82 5.87 0.01 -8.90
C THR A 82 6.92 0.90 -8.23
N PHE A 83 6.48 1.94 -7.52
CA PHE A 83 7.37 2.84 -6.81
C PHE A 83 8.09 2.09 -5.68
N PHE A 84 7.36 1.37 -4.83
CA PHE A 84 7.93 0.57 -3.76
C PHE A 84 8.97 -0.45 -4.28
N GLY A 85 8.65 -1.15 -5.37
CA GLY A 85 9.57 -2.10 -5.99
C GLY A 85 10.88 -1.45 -6.43
N LEU A 86 10.83 -0.24 -6.97
CA LEU A 86 12.03 0.51 -7.35
C LEU A 86 12.83 0.97 -6.13
N THR A 87 12.16 1.31 -5.02
CA THR A 87 12.86 1.61 -3.77
C THR A 87 13.63 0.40 -3.24
N LEU A 88 13.10 -0.80 -3.42
CA LEU A 88 13.76 -2.06 -3.06
C LEU A 88 14.85 -2.47 -4.07
N ALA A 89 14.70 -2.07 -5.33
CA ALA A 89 15.66 -2.34 -6.40
C ALA A 89 16.84 -1.35 -6.41
N ALA A 90 16.86 -0.35 -5.52
CA ALA A 90 17.97 0.59 -5.42
C ALA A 90 19.28 -0.17 -5.14
N ASP A 91 20.37 0.24 -5.80
CA ASP A 91 21.69 -0.38 -5.63
C ASP A 91 22.20 -0.21 -4.18
N VAL A 92 21.75 0.85 -3.51
CA VAL A 92 22.13 1.22 -2.14
C VAL A 92 20.88 1.49 -1.28
N ASP A 93 20.61 0.65 -0.29
CA ASP A 93 19.72 1.03 0.83
C ASP A 93 20.47 2.01 1.75
N ALA A 94 20.19 3.30 1.60
CA ALA A 94 20.79 4.37 2.38
C ALA A 94 19.95 4.73 3.62
N GLY A 95 18.94 3.92 3.97
CA GLY A 95 18.06 4.17 5.11
C GLY A 95 18.68 3.95 6.48
N SER A 96 18.06 4.57 7.49
CA SER A 96 18.45 4.48 8.90
C SER A 96 17.27 3.97 9.74
N PRO A 97 17.26 2.70 10.19
CA PRO A 97 18.24 1.63 9.95
C PRO A 97 18.26 1.11 8.49
N PRO A 98 19.33 0.39 8.07
CA PRO A 98 20.43 -0.16 8.89
C PRO A 98 21.64 0.79 9.10
N ASN A 99 21.68 1.94 8.44
CA ASN A 99 22.83 2.84 8.50
C ASN A 99 22.70 3.80 9.69
N ALA A 100 23.75 3.97 10.49
CA ALA A 100 23.77 4.89 11.63
C ALA A 100 24.54 6.19 11.32
N THR A 101 25.43 6.16 10.33
CA THR A 101 26.31 7.27 9.95
C THR A 101 26.37 7.48 8.44
N VAL A 102 26.85 8.65 8.02
CA VAL A 102 27.17 8.91 6.60
C VAL A 102 28.18 7.89 6.08
N ARG A 103 29.15 7.46 6.91
CA ARG A 103 30.14 6.46 6.49
C ARG A 103 29.50 5.10 6.16
N ASP A 104 28.50 4.67 6.92
CA ASP A 104 27.79 3.40 6.63
C ASP A 104 27.14 3.44 5.24
N ILE A 105 26.57 4.59 4.86
CA ILE A 105 26.01 4.80 3.51
C ILE A 105 27.12 4.76 2.45
N VAL A 106 28.25 5.43 2.71
CA VAL A 106 29.41 5.44 1.78
C VAL A 106 29.97 4.02 1.58
N ASP A 107 30.04 3.20 2.62
CA ASP A 107 30.47 1.80 2.52
C ASP A 107 29.54 0.98 1.62
N ARG A 108 28.23 1.24 1.67
CA ARG A 108 27.26 0.60 0.76
C ARG A 108 27.41 1.08 -0.67
N VAL A 109 27.71 2.36 -0.88
CA VAL A 109 28.02 2.89 -2.22
C VAL A 109 29.27 2.21 -2.78
N GLU A 110 30.32 2.05 -1.97
CA GLU A 110 31.54 1.35 -2.37
C GLU A 110 31.27 -0.11 -2.78
N GLN A 111 30.43 -0.82 -2.02
CA GLN A 111 29.99 -2.17 -2.34
C GLN A 111 29.20 -2.23 -3.65
N ALA A 112 28.28 -1.29 -3.88
CA ALA A 112 27.50 -1.22 -5.12
C ALA A 112 28.40 -0.92 -6.33
N VAL A 113 29.36 -0.01 -6.20
CA VAL A 113 30.33 0.33 -7.25
C VAL A 113 31.18 -0.87 -7.64
N ALA A 114 31.62 -1.69 -6.68
CA ALA A 114 32.48 -2.85 -6.95
C ALA A 114 31.87 -3.88 -7.92
N GLY A 115 30.54 -3.96 -8.01
CA GLY A 115 29.81 -4.85 -8.91
C GLY A 115 29.29 -4.21 -10.19
N ALA A 116 29.45 -2.89 -10.36
CA ALA A 116 28.80 -2.12 -11.41
C ALA A 116 29.65 -1.98 -12.69
N GLU A 117 28.99 -1.85 -13.84
CA GLU A 117 29.68 -1.52 -15.10
C GLU A 117 30.22 -0.08 -15.04
N ARG A 118 31.48 0.12 -15.43
CA ARG A 118 32.14 1.43 -15.38
C ARG A 118 31.27 2.50 -16.08
N GLY A 119 30.98 3.59 -15.38
CA GLY A 119 30.16 4.69 -15.91
C GLY A 119 28.65 4.51 -15.76
N SER A 120 28.17 3.36 -15.26
CA SER A 120 26.76 3.20 -14.92
C SER A 120 26.40 4.04 -13.69
N TRP A 121 25.15 4.48 -13.64
CA TRP A 121 24.60 5.16 -12.47
C TRP A 121 24.50 4.20 -11.28
N ILE A 122 24.84 4.70 -10.10
CA ILE A 122 24.55 4.04 -8.81
C ILE A 122 23.42 4.82 -8.14
N ARG A 123 22.31 4.14 -7.87
CA ARG A 123 21.13 4.73 -7.25
C ARG A 123 21.04 4.27 -5.80
N GLY A 124 20.96 5.23 -4.89
CA GLY A 124 20.59 4.97 -3.50
C GLY A 124 19.28 5.65 -3.13
N TYR A 125 18.60 5.09 -2.14
CA TYR A 125 17.33 5.63 -1.66
C TYR A 125 17.25 5.56 -0.13
N ARG A 126 16.29 6.32 0.45
CA ARG A 126 15.86 6.26 1.85
C ARG A 126 16.78 6.91 2.88
N TYR A 127 17.84 7.61 2.48
CA TYR A 127 18.64 8.36 3.46
C TYR A 127 17.82 9.49 4.08
N ASP A 128 18.05 9.73 5.37
CA ASP A 128 17.47 10.83 6.14
C ASP A 128 18.58 11.37 7.02
N ASP A 129 19.04 12.58 6.74
CA ASP A 129 20.15 13.21 7.46
C ASP A 129 19.86 13.37 8.95
N THR A 130 18.59 13.55 9.32
CA THR A 130 18.16 13.75 10.71
C THR A 130 18.17 12.46 11.54
N LEU A 131 18.30 11.30 10.89
CA LEU A 131 18.42 9.98 11.53
C LEU A 131 19.86 9.48 11.60
N LEU A 132 20.82 10.21 11.01
CA LEU A 132 22.25 9.89 11.06
C LEU A 132 22.91 10.56 12.26
N ALA A 133 23.82 9.85 12.92
CA ALA A 133 24.57 10.40 14.05
C ALA A 133 25.48 11.58 13.66
N ASP A 134 25.80 11.72 12.37
CA ASP A 134 26.55 12.86 11.83
C ASP A 134 25.73 14.18 11.80
N ASP A 135 24.39 14.11 11.88
CA ASP A 135 23.47 15.26 11.81
C ASP A 135 23.73 16.16 10.60
N ARG A 136 23.99 15.54 9.44
CA ARG A 136 24.25 16.20 8.16
C ARG A 136 23.92 15.30 6.98
N HIS A 137 23.69 15.92 5.82
CA HIS A 137 23.66 15.19 4.56
C HIS A 137 25.03 14.56 4.22
N PRO A 138 25.06 13.40 3.55
CA PRO A 138 26.18 13.02 2.71
C PRO A 138 26.46 14.11 1.66
N THR A 139 27.70 14.21 1.20
CA THR A 139 28.13 15.18 0.19
C THR A 139 28.94 14.50 -0.91
N ARG A 140 29.19 15.21 -2.03
CA ARG A 140 30.10 14.72 -3.07
C ARG A 140 31.49 14.37 -2.53
N SER A 141 31.96 15.10 -1.51
CA SER A 141 33.26 14.84 -0.88
C SER A 141 33.31 13.49 -0.16
N ASP A 142 32.18 13.01 0.35
CA ASP A 142 32.05 11.68 0.95
C ASP A 142 32.01 10.58 -0.13
N LEU A 143 31.34 10.86 -1.27
CA LEU A 143 31.05 9.89 -2.32
C LEU A 143 32.17 9.75 -3.37
N ASP A 144 32.84 10.84 -3.72
CA ASP A 144 33.86 10.89 -4.78
C ASP A 144 35.00 9.87 -4.60
N PRO A 145 35.53 9.65 -3.38
CA PRO A 145 36.62 8.67 -3.19
C PRO A 145 36.23 7.23 -3.52
N VAL A 146 34.97 6.85 -3.34
CA VAL A 146 34.48 5.47 -3.56
C VAL A 146 33.77 5.28 -4.90
N SER A 147 33.53 6.35 -5.65
CA SER A 147 32.74 6.32 -6.90
C SER A 147 33.29 7.21 -8.03
N PRO A 148 34.62 7.33 -8.24
CA PRO A 148 35.19 8.34 -9.15
C PRO A 148 34.74 8.20 -10.61
N ASP A 149 34.41 6.97 -11.02
CA ASP A 149 34.03 6.61 -12.39
C ASP A 149 32.53 6.34 -12.56
N HIS A 150 31.72 6.51 -11.52
CA HIS A 150 30.28 6.21 -11.52
C HIS A 150 29.48 7.41 -11.04
N PRO A 151 28.51 7.93 -11.80
CA PRO A 151 27.59 8.94 -11.27
C PRO A 151 26.72 8.32 -10.17
N VAL A 152 26.72 8.94 -8.99
CA VAL A 152 25.91 8.50 -7.83
C VAL A 152 24.78 9.50 -7.61
N CYS A 153 23.58 8.98 -7.35
CA CYS A 153 22.46 9.77 -6.83
C CYS A 153 21.87 9.05 -5.62
N LEU A 154 22.01 9.64 -4.43
CA LEU A 154 21.33 9.20 -3.22
C LEU A 154 20.06 10.04 -3.04
N GLN A 155 18.89 9.44 -3.23
CA GLN A 155 17.61 10.09 -3.02
C GLN A 155 17.22 10.03 -1.53
N HIS A 156 16.83 11.18 -0.99
CA HIS A 156 16.35 11.33 0.38
C HIS A 156 15.00 10.62 0.56
N ILE A 157 14.68 10.16 1.77
CA ILE A 157 13.42 9.45 2.06
C ILE A 157 12.18 10.26 1.68
N SER A 158 12.25 11.59 1.79
CA SER A 158 11.15 12.49 1.39
C SER A 158 10.95 12.58 -0.13
N GLY A 159 11.94 12.20 -0.93
CA GLY A 159 11.97 12.43 -2.37
C GLY A 159 12.27 13.88 -2.78
N HIS A 160 12.24 14.86 -1.87
CA HIS A 160 12.47 16.28 -2.18
C HIS A 160 13.95 16.70 -2.23
N PHE A 161 14.85 15.82 -1.80
CA PHE A 161 16.30 16.06 -1.80
C PHE A 161 17.06 14.90 -2.42
N CYS A 162 18.22 15.19 -2.99
CA CYS A 162 19.19 14.16 -3.35
C CYS A 162 20.63 14.63 -3.13
N VAL A 163 21.55 13.67 -3.06
CA VAL A 163 22.99 13.92 -3.04
C VAL A 163 23.61 13.33 -4.30
N LEU A 164 24.32 14.17 -5.05
CA LEU A 164 25.09 13.80 -6.22
C LEU A 164 26.59 13.81 -5.92
N ASN A 165 27.33 12.87 -6.49
CA ASN A 165 28.79 12.97 -6.54
C ASN A 165 29.26 13.88 -7.70
N SER A 166 30.57 14.15 -7.78
CA SER A 166 31.13 15.01 -8.82
C SER A 166 30.92 14.47 -10.24
N ALA A 167 30.85 13.15 -10.43
CA ALA A 167 30.56 12.56 -11.74
C ALA A 167 29.12 12.87 -12.20
N ALA A 168 28.14 12.73 -11.31
CA ALA A 168 26.74 13.09 -11.59
C ALA A 168 26.58 14.60 -11.81
N LEU A 169 27.19 15.46 -10.98
CA LEU A 169 27.15 16.91 -11.16
C LEU A 169 27.66 17.35 -12.54
N ARG A 170 28.75 16.74 -13.02
CA ARG A 170 29.28 17.02 -14.38
C ARG A 170 28.31 16.63 -15.49
N LEU A 171 27.63 15.49 -15.37
CA LEU A 171 26.63 15.06 -16.35
C LEU A 171 25.44 16.02 -16.42
N LEU A 172 25.07 16.60 -15.28
CA LEU A 172 23.99 17.59 -15.19
C LEU A 172 24.43 19.02 -15.54
N GLY A 173 25.72 19.25 -15.79
CA GLY A 173 26.25 20.59 -16.04
C GLY A 173 26.15 21.51 -14.82
N ILE A 174 26.11 20.97 -13.61
CA ILE A 174 26.10 21.75 -12.36
C ILE A 174 27.54 22.05 -11.96
N HIS A 175 27.86 23.34 -11.79
CA HIS A 175 29.18 23.85 -11.42
C HIS A 175 29.07 25.07 -10.47
N ARG A 176 30.21 25.61 -10.02
CA ARG A 176 30.29 26.80 -9.13
C ARG A 176 29.40 27.97 -9.58
N GLY A 177 29.30 28.19 -10.89
CA GLY A 177 28.55 29.30 -11.48
C GLY A 177 27.09 29.02 -11.81
N SER A 178 26.59 27.80 -11.58
CA SER A 178 25.19 27.47 -11.86
C SER A 178 24.25 28.25 -10.92
N PRO A 179 23.23 28.96 -11.42
CA PRO A 179 22.23 29.57 -10.54
C PRO A 179 21.34 28.49 -9.92
N ASP A 180 20.73 28.82 -8.78
CA ASP A 180 19.63 28.01 -8.24
C ASP A 180 18.42 28.05 -9.18
N PRO A 181 17.76 26.92 -9.45
CA PRO A 181 16.54 26.92 -10.24
C PRO A 181 15.38 27.55 -9.46
N VAL A 182 14.38 28.07 -10.17
CA VAL A 182 13.16 28.57 -9.54
C VAL A 182 12.52 27.44 -8.72
N GLY A 183 12.26 27.71 -7.43
CA GLY A 183 11.65 26.75 -6.52
C GLY A 183 12.57 25.61 -6.09
N GLY A 184 13.89 25.71 -6.27
CA GLY A 184 14.85 24.74 -5.74
C GLY A 184 16.20 25.36 -5.40
N ALA A 185 17.12 24.55 -4.87
CA ALA A 185 18.42 25.03 -4.42
C ALA A 185 19.54 24.01 -4.68
N ILE A 186 20.74 24.54 -4.95
CA ILE A 186 21.99 23.80 -5.05
C ILE A 186 22.79 24.09 -3.78
N GLY A 187 22.98 23.09 -2.92
CA GLY A 187 23.83 23.21 -1.73
C GLY A 187 25.27 23.53 -2.11
N ARG A 188 25.91 24.47 -1.40
CA ARG A 188 27.27 24.94 -1.65
C ARG A 188 28.10 24.99 -0.36
N ASP A 189 29.40 24.74 -0.50
CA ASP A 189 30.37 24.91 0.59
C ASP A 189 30.81 26.37 0.75
N GLU A 190 31.73 26.63 1.68
CA GLU A 190 32.26 27.97 1.97
C GLU A 190 32.96 28.63 0.78
N ASP A 191 33.50 27.83 -0.15
CA ASP A 191 34.11 28.31 -1.39
C ASP A 191 33.09 28.52 -2.51
N GLY A 192 31.81 28.19 -2.27
CA GLY A 192 30.74 28.27 -3.26
C GLY A 192 30.70 27.11 -4.24
N GLU A 193 31.49 26.06 -4.04
CA GLU A 193 31.41 24.84 -4.86
C GLU A 193 30.16 24.04 -4.49
N PRO A 194 29.45 23.45 -5.47
CA PRO A 194 28.31 22.58 -5.17
C PRO A 194 28.72 21.43 -4.27
N THR A 195 28.02 21.20 -3.16
CA THR A 195 28.28 20.05 -2.25
C THR A 195 27.71 18.75 -2.78
N GLY A 196 26.87 18.81 -3.83
CA GLY A 196 26.10 17.67 -4.33
C GLY A 196 24.70 17.56 -3.75
N VAL A 197 24.40 18.24 -2.64
CA VAL A 197 23.05 18.26 -2.06
C VAL A 197 22.16 19.17 -2.92
N LEU A 198 21.07 18.63 -3.46
CA LEU A 198 20.09 19.36 -4.25
C LEU A 198 18.72 19.29 -3.58
N ALA A 199 17.94 20.36 -3.69
CA ALA A 199 16.59 20.47 -3.14
C ALA A 199 15.55 20.83 -4.20
N GLU A 200 14.35 20.27 -4.07
CA GLU A 200 13.14 20.57 -4.85
C GLU A 200 13.38 20.51 -6.36
N THR A 201 13.15 21.59 -7.11
CA THR A 201 13.33 21.62 -8.58
C THR A 201 14.72 21.13 -9.01
N ALA A 202 15.77 21.39 -8.22
CA ALA A 202 17.12 20.90 -8.51
C ALA A 202 17.22 19.38 -8.35
N ALA A 203 16.62 18.82 -7.29
CA ALA A 203 16.57 17.38 -7.07
C ALA A 203 15.73 16.67 -8.15
N PHE A 204 14.59 17.25 -8.53
CA PHE A 204 13.73 16.70 -9.58
C PHE A 204 14.42 16.69 -10.95
N ALA A 205 15.22 17.73 -11.25
CA ALA A 205 16.06 17.73 -12.45
C ALA A 205 17.10 16.59 -12.42
N ALA A 206 17.68 16.28 -11.26
CA ALA A 206 18.55 15.14 -11.08
C ALA A 206 17.85 13.81 -11.36
N TYR A 207 16.65 13.59 -10.82
CA TYR A 207 15.89 12.37 -11.09
C TYR A 207 15.52 12.23 -12.56
N ALA A 208 15.14 13.33 -13.21
CA ALA A 208 14.79 13.34 -14.62
C ALA A 208 15.98 13.04 -15.54
N ALA A 209 17.20 13.37 -15.10
CA ALA A 209 18.44 13.10 -15.83
C ALA A 209 18.94 11.64 -15.67
N MET A 210 18.50 10.93 -14.63
CA MET A 210 18.83 9.52 -14.46
C MET A 210 18.20 8.66 -15.57
N PRO A 211 18.82 7.51 -15.93
CA PRO A 211 18.20 6.58 -16.86
C PRO A 211 16.82 6.17 -16.32
N LYS A 212 15.78 6.29 -17.14
CA LYS A 212 14.43 5.91 -16.75
C LYS A 212 14.30 4.39 -16.79
N PRO A 213 13.67 3.76 -15.77
CA PRO A 213 13.45 2.32 -15.79
C PRO A 213 12.56 1.93 -16.97
N GLY A 214 12.97 0.91 -17.73
CA GLY A 214 12.14 0.32 -18.77
C GLY A 214 11.11 -0.65 -18.18
N SER A 215 10.15 -1.13 -18.99
CA SER A 215 9.12 -2.07 -18.52
C SER A 215 9.71 -3.35 -17.90
N ALA A 216 10.91 -3.79 -18.31
CA ALA A 216 11.61 -4.92 -17.71
C ALA A 216 12.10 -4.62 -16.29
N ASP A 217 12.67 -3.45 -16.06
CA ASP A 217 13.11 -3.00 -14.73
C ASP A 217 11.90 -2.86 -13.81
N LEU A 218 10.83 -2.24 -14.31
CA LEU A 218 9.56 -2.09 -13.60
C LEU A 218 8.92 -3.46 -13.27
N ALA A 219 8.96 -4.43 -14.18
CA ALA A 219 8.48 -5.78 -13.91
C ALA A 219 9.32 -6.51 -12.85
N GLY A 220 10.64 -6.26 -12.81
CA GLY A 220 11.53 -6.74 -11.75
C GLY A 220 11.18 -6.13 -10.40
N ALA A 221 11.01 -4.80 -10.36
CA ALA A 221 10.58 -4.04 -9.19
C ALA A 221 9.25 -4.54 -8.63
N LEU A 222 8.25 -4.78 -9.50
CA LEU A 222 6.96 -5.36 -9.11
C LEU A 222 7.11 -6.74 -8.45
N GLY A 223 8.07 -7.55 -8.90
CA GLY A 223 8.40 -8.82 -8.25
C GLY A 223 8.92 -8.63 -6.82
N LEU A 224 9.88 -7.72 -6.62
CA LEU A 224 10.41 -7.40 -5.29
C LEU A 224 9.33 -6.86 -4.35
N ALA A 225 8.48 -5.96 -4.84
CA ALA A 225 7.34 -5.46 -4.08
C ALA A 225 6.39 -6.60 -3.71
N GLY A 226 6.05 -7.48 -4.67
CA GLY A 226 5.24 -8.67 -4.46
C GLY A 226 5.80 -9.58 -3.35
N ASP A 227 7.11 -9.78 -3.32
CA ASP A 227 7.78 -10.59 -2.30
C ASP A 227 7.64 -9.98 -0.90
N ALA A 228 7.83 -8.65 -0.79
CA ALA A 228 7.64 -7.93 0.46
C ALA A 228 6.17 -7.93 0.93
N TYR A 229 5.21 -7.80 0.01
CA TYR A 229 3.78 -7.92 0.31
C TYR A 229 3.41 -9.30 0.82
N LEU A 230 3.88 -10.37 0.16
CA LEU A 230 3.63 -11.73 0.58
C LEU A 230 4.27 -12.05 1.93
N ALA A 231 5.44 -11.48 2.23
CA ALA A 231 6.06 -11.58 3.55
C ALA A 231 5.24 -10.91 4.66
N ALA A 232 4.41 -9.93 4.31
CA ALA A 232 3.51 -9.24 5.21
C ALA A 232 2.08 -9.80 5.23
N GLY A 233 1.83 -10.95 4.57
CA GLY A 233 0.48 -11.55 4.50
C GLY A 233 -0.47 -10.87 3.51
N VAL A 234 0.04 -9.92 2.71
CA VAL A 234 -0.74 -9.15 1.74
C VAL A 234 -0.90 -9.96 0.45
N THR A 235 -2.13 -10.37 0.17
CA THR A 235 -2.49 -11.16 -1.01
C THR A 235 -3.09 -10.31 -2.12
N THR A 236 -3.65 -9.15 -1.78
CA THR A 236 -4.16 -8.17 -2.75
C THR A 236 -3.62 -6.78 -2.44
N VAL A 237 -3.26 -6.03 -3.48
CA VAL A 237 -2.92 -4.62 -3.39
C VAL A 237 -3.78 -3.82 -4.37
N HIS A 238 -4.36 -2.73 -3.91
CA HIS A 238 -4.89 -1.69 -4.78
C HIS A 238 -3.74 -0.74 -5.12
N ASP A 239 -3.28 -0.79 -6.37
CA ASP A 239 -2.28 0.15 -6.89
C ASP A 239 -2.99 1.45 -7.24
N THR A 240 -2.92 2.43 -6.35
CA THR A 240 -3.58 3.74 -6.49
C THR A 240 -2.67 4.79 -7.12
N GLY A 241 -1.62 4.35 -7.82
CA GLY A 241 -0.64 5.21 -8.46
C GLY A 241 -0.23 4.74 -9.85
N LEU A 242 -1.03 3.92 -10.53
CA LEU A 242 -0.68 3.43 -11.86
C LEU A 242 -0.50 4.64 -12.79
N GLY A 243 0.69 4.74 -13.38
CA GLY A 243 1.15 5.83 -14.23
C GLY A 243 2.20 6.75 -13.60
N LEU A 244 2.30 6.79 -12.26
CA LEU A 244 3.14 7.80 -11.57
C LEU A 244 4.64 7.65 -11.87
N VAL A 245 5.14 6.45 -12.15
CA VAL A 245 6.57 6.23 -12.41
C VAL A 245 6.86 6.08 -13.90
N GLY A 246 6.24 5.08 -14.53
CA GLY A 246 6.50 4.71 -15.92
C GLY A 246 5.50 5.27 -16.93
N GLY A 247 4.57 6.12 -16.50
CA GLY A 247 3.41 6.51 -17.32
C GLY A 247 2.60 5.29 -17.76
N ALA A 248 2.03 5.34 -18.96
CA ALA A 248 1.30 4.21 -19.54
C ALA A 248 2.15 2.92 -19.70
N GLY A 249 3.48 3.03 -19.71
CA GLY A 249 4.40 1.89 -19.81
C GLY A 249 4.37 0.93 -18.61
N GLU A 250 3.77 1.36 -17.48
CA GLU A 250 3.54 0.47 -16.33
C GLU A 250 2.55 -0.66 -16.63
N LEU A 251 1.60 -0.44 -17.55
CA LEU A 251 0.70 -1.53 -17.99
C LEU A 251 1.49 -2.67 -18.64
N ASP A 252 2.51 -2.34 -19.43
CA ASP A 252 3.39 -3.33 -20.04
C ASP A 252 4.30 -4.00 -19.00
N ALA A 253 4.71 -3.26 -17.96
CA ALA A 253 5.42 -3.84 -16.83
C ALA A 253 4.57 -4.88 -16.09
N TYR A 254 3.29 -4.61 -15.82
CA TYR A 254 2.38 -5.59 -15.21
C TYR A 254 2.14 -6.81 -16.11
N ARG A 255 1.97 -6.60 -17.42
CA ARG A 255 1.86 -7.71 -18.39
C ARG A 255 3.11 -8.58 -18.38
N LEU A 256 4.29 -7.96 -18.38
CA LEU A 256 5.57 -8.66 -18.35
C LEU A 256 5.80 -9.36 -17.01
N ALA A 257 5.48 -8.72 -15.89
CA ALA A 257 5.57 -9.32 -14.56
C ALA A 257 4.67 -10.57 -14.47
N ARG A 258 3.45 -10.50 -15.01
CA ARG A 258 2.55 -11.65 -15.11
C ARG A 258 3.12 -12.75 -16.01
N ALA A 259 3.54 -12.42 -17.23
CA ALA A 259 4.08 -13.40 -18.19
C ALA A 259 5.37 -14.07 -17.70
N SER A 260 6.16 -13.38 -16.88
CA SER A 260 7.40 -13.89 -16.28
C SER A 260 7.22 -14.54 -14.90
N GLY A 261 5.98 -14.65 -14.39
CA GLY A 261 5.70 -15.23 -13.08
C GLY A 261 6.14 -14.38 -11.88
N ARG A 262 6.52 -13.11 -12.11
CA ARG A 262 6.92 -12.15 -11.07
C ARG A 262 5.73 -11.49 -10.38
N LEU A 263 4.58 -11.43 -11.03
CA LEU A 263 3.36 -10.95 -10.40
C LEU A 263 2.78 -12.08 -9.55
N ARG A 264 2.97 -12.02 -8.23
CA ARG A 264 2.58 -13.10 -7.31
C ARG A 264 1.39 -12.77 -6.43
N ASN A 265 1.14 -11.48 -6.19
CA ASN A 265 -0.03 -10.96 -5.49
C ASN A 265 -1.09 -10.47 -6.49
N ARG A 266 -2.33 -10.35 -6.02
CA ARG A 266 -3.44 -9.80 -6.82
C ARG A 266 -3.36 -8.28 -6.85
N ILE A 267 -3.50 -7.66 -8.01
CA ILE A 267 -3.44 -6.22 -8.19
C ILE A 267 -4.76 -5.68 -8.70
N ARG A 268 -5.22 -4.60 -8.08
CA ARG A 268 -6.34 -3.77 -8.53
C ARG A 268 -5.81 -2.38 -8.83
N ALA A 269 -5.54 -2.11 -10.10
CA ALA A 269 -4.90 -0.88 -10.53
C ALA A 269 -5.91 0.26 -10.72
N TYR A 270 -5.59 1.43 -10.19
CA TYR A 270 -6.30 2.68 -10.44
C TYR A 270 -5.43 3.57 -11.32
N LEU A 271 -5.94 3.93 -12.49
CA LEU A 271 -5.25 4.77 -13.44
C LEU A 271 -5.24 6.22 -12.92
N VAL A 272 -4.09 6.89 -12.88
CA VAL A 272 -4.07 8.34 -12.58
C VAL A 272 -4.61 9.12 -13.78
N GLN A 273 -5.70 9.88 -13.60
CA GLN A 273 -6.43 10.49 -14.71
C GLN A 273 -5.53 11.25 -15.69
N ASP A 274 -4.69 12.16 -15.19
CA ASP A 274 -3.87 13.04 -16.01
C ASP A 274 -2.74 12.33 -16.78
N LEU A 275 -2.49 11.05 -16.48
CA LEU A 275 -1.38 10.27 -17.05
C LEU A 275 -1.83 9.26 -18.11
N PHE A 276 -3.14 9.11 -18.34
CA PHE A 276 -3.69 8.20 -19.34
C PHE A 276 -4.60 8.95 -20.32
N PRO A 277 -4.25 8.94 -21.63
CA PRO A 277 -5.08 9.54 -22.66
C PRO A 277 -6.50 8.97 -22.66
N GLY A 278 -7.49 9.84 -22.87
CA GLY A 278 -8.91 9.48 -22.96
C GLY A 278 -9.66 9.42 -21.62
N LEU A 279 -8.97 9.45 -20.47
CA LEU A 279 -9.65 9.56 -19.17
C LEU A 279 -10.17 10.98 -18.91
N GLY A 280 -9.44 12.00 -19.38
CA GLY A 280 -9.80 13.40 -19.14
C GLY A 280 -11.03 13.89 -19.94
N ASP A 281 -11.34 13.24 -21.07
CA ASP A 281 -12.48 13.57 -21.92
C ASP A 281 -13.58 12.49 -21.91
N GLY A 282 -13.39 11.43 -21.12
CA GLY A 282 -14.34 10.33 -20.98
C GLY A 282 -14.35 9.34 -22.15
N SER A 283 -13.51 9.53 -23.17
CA SER A 283 -13.45 8.61 -24.33
C SER A 283 -12.90 7.22 -23.96
N LEU A 284 -12.18 7.11 -22.85
CA LEU A 284 -11.74 5.83 -22.28
C LEU A 284 -12.77 5.31 -21.28
N SER A 285 -13.84 4.69 -21.77
CA SER A 285 -14.81 3.97 -20.92
C SER A 285 -14.28 2.60 -20.50
N PRO A 286 -14.47 2.14 -19.24
CA PRO A 286 -14.12 0.79 -18.82
C PRO A 286 -14.77 -0.29 -19.71
N VAL A 287 -16.03 -0.09 -20.10
CA VAL A 287 -16.82 -1.09 -20.82
C VAL A 287 -16.46 -1.12 -22.31
N GLU A 288 -16.40 0.05 -22.96
CA GLU A 288 -16.19 0.14 -24.40
C GLU A 288 -14.75 -0.14 -24.82
N SER A 289 -13.78 0.22 -23.97
CA SER A 289 -12.37 -0.07 -24.21
C SER A 289 -11.98 -1.52 -23.85
N GLY A 290 -12.88 -2.26 -23.18
CA GLY A 290 -12.58 -3.55 -22.56
C GLY A 290 -11.57 -3.46 -21.40
N ILE A 291 -11.25 -2.25 -20.92
CA ILE A 291 -10.28 -2.02 -19.83
C ILE A 291 -10.85 -2.41 -18.46
N SER A 292 -12.16 -2.28 -18.24
CA SER A 292 -12.84 -2.90 -17.10
C SER A 292 -12.73 -4.41 -17.23
N GLY A 293 -12.02 -5.05 -16.30
CA GLY A 293 -11.75 -6.47 -16.41
C GLY A 293 -10.66 -6.82 -17.42
N LEU A 294 -9.94 -5.85 -18.00
CA LEU A 294 -8.66 -6.13 -18.65
C LEU A 294 -7.71 -6.70 -17.62
N GLY A 295 -7.39 -7.97 -17.83
CA GLY A 295 -6.66 -8.79 -16.90
C GLY A 295 -7.47 -10.02 -16.49
N ASP A 296 -7.32 -10.45 -15.25
CA ASP A 296 -7.88 -11.67 -14.69
C ASP A 296 -7.98 -11.55 -13.16
N ASP A 297 -8.06 -12.68 -12.46
CA ASP A 297 -8.09 -12.72 -11.00
C ASP A 297 -6.79 -12.17 -10.35
N LEU A 298 -5.67 -12.13 -11.09
CA LEU A 298 -4.36 -11.69 -10.61
C LEU A 298 -4.08 -10.21 -10.91
N PHE A 299 -4.47 -9.68 -12.06
CA PHE A 299 -4.38 -8.24 -12.35
C PHE A 299 -5.70 -7.73 -12.91
N ARG A 300 -6.17 -6.57 -12.46
CA ARG A 300 -7.34 -5.90 -13.06
C ARG A 300 -7.21 -4.39 -12.92
N VAL A 301 -7.60 -3.64 -13.95
CA VAL A 301 -7.87 -2.20 -13.80
C VAL A 301 -9.22 -2.02 -13.13
N ALA A 302 -9.22 -1.42 -11.94
CA ALA A 302 -10.36 -1.33 -11.03
C ALA A 302 -11.03 0.05 -11.01
N GLY A 303 -10.29 1.12 -11.30
CA GLY A 303 -10.83 2.47 -11.23
C GLY A 303 -9.86 3.54 -11.70
N VAL A 304 -10.17 4.78 -11.35
CA VAL A 304 -9.37 5.96 -11.69
C VAL A 304 -9.06 6.74 -10.41
N LYS A 305 -7.82 7.20 -10.29
CA LYS A 305 -7.30 8.01 -9.18
C LYS A 305 -7.27 9.50 -9.58
N LEU A 306 -7.74 10.35 -8.67
CA LEU A 306 -7.57 11.80 -8.68
C LEU A 306 -6.94 12.28 -7.38
N PHE A 307 -6.50 13.55 -7.37
CA PHE A 307 -5.97 14.22 -6.19
C PHE A 307 -6.70 15.55 -5.97
N ALA A 308 -7.28 15.76 -4.78
CA ALA A 308 -7.94 17.01 -4.43
C ALA A 308 -6.98 17.99 -3.72
N ASP A 309 -6.05 17.47 -2.90
CA ASP A 309 -5.06 18.27 -2.16
C ASP A 309 -3.72 17.55 -2.01
N GLY A 310 -2.79 18.17 -1.27
CA GLY A 310 -1.50 17.58 -0.93
C GLY A 310 -1.49 16.87 0.42
N SER A 311 -0.41 17.09 1.18
CA SER A 311 -0.18 16.47 2.48
C SER A 311 -0.17 17.50 3.62
N LEU A 312 -0.63 17.10 4.80
CA LEU A 312 -0.66 17.99 5.96
C LEU A 312 0.74 18.33 6.47
N GLN A 313 1.68 17.37 6.40
CA GLN A 313 3.08 17.55 6.78
C GLN A 313 3.83 18.51 5.85
N GLY A 314 3.39 18.62 4.59
CA GLY A 314 3.90 19.59 3.63
C GLY A 314 3.18 20.94 3.64
N LEU A 315 2.21 21.16 4.54
CA LEU A 315 1.31 22.32 4.57
C LEU A 315 0.54 22.56 3.25
N THR A 316 0.39 21.52 2.44
CA THR A 316 -0.28 21.57 1.13
C THR A 316 -1.66 20.93 1.13
N GLY A 317 -1.98 20.11 2.14
CA GLY A 317 -3.34 19.61 2.37
C GLY A 317 -4.31 20.76 2.62
N CYS A 318 -5.51 20.71 2.03
CA CYS A 318 -6.43 21.84 2.04
C CYS A 318 -7.35 21.78 3.27
N VAL A 319 -7.12 22.66 4.23
CA VAL A 319 -7.82 22.72 5.53
C VAL A 319 -8.76 23.91 5.62
N SER A 320 -9.90 23.77 6.30
CA SER A 320 -10.87 24.87 6.44
C SER A 320 -10.39 25.97 7.40
N GLU A 321 -9.60 25.59 8.39
CA GLU A 321 -8.95 26.48 9.35
C GLU A 321 -7.43 26.35 9.20
N GLY A 322 -6.70 27.46 9.21
CA GLY A 322 -5.26 27.46 8.94
C GLY A 322 -4.44 26.57 9.89
N TYR A 323 -3.25 26.18 9.46
CA TYR A 323 -2.35 25.32 10.23
C TYR A 323 -1.92 25.99 11.55
N ALA A 324 -1.74 25.21 12.61
CA ALA A 324 -1.36 25.75 13.93
C ALA A 324 0.00 26.48 13.90
N CYS A 325 0.96 25.98 13.11
CA CYS A 325 2.25 26.63 12.91
C CYS A 325 2.23 27.76 11.84
N ALA A 326 1.16 27.89 11.07
CA ALA A 326 1.02 28.89 10.01
C ALA A 326 -0.48 29.26 9.85
N PRO A 327 -1.03 30.09 10.76
CA PRO A 327 -2.48 30.31 10.85
C PRO A 327 -3.13 30.93 9.60
N ASP A 328 -2.34 31.61 8.77
CA ASP A 328 -2.80 32.22 7.51
C ASP A 328 -2.60 31.27 6.30
N THR A 329 -2.18 30.03 6.52
CA THR A 329 -1.95 29.01 5.48
C THR A 329 -3.01 27.93 5.59
N ASN A 330 -3.74 27.68 4.51
CA ASN A 330 -4.79 26.67 4.42
C ASN A 330 -4.47 25.52 3.44
N GLY A 331 -3.24 25.48 2.91
CA GLY A 331 -2.89 24.61 1.79
C GLY A 331 -3.62 25.01 0.51
N LEU A 332 -3.80 24.07 -0.42
CA LEU A 332 -4.45 24.34 -1.70
C LEU A 332 -5.23 23.14 -2.23
N LEU A 333 -6.29 23.43 -2.97
CA LEU A 333 -6.87 22.46 -3.89
C LEU A 333 -5.98 22.35 -5.13
N ILE A 334 -5.69 21.12 -5.55
CA ILE A 334 -4.95 20.85 -6.80
C ILE A 334 -5.76 21.30 -8.01
N HIS A 335 -7.08 21.06 -7.96
CA HIS A 335 -8.03 21.48 -8.99
C HIS A 335 -9.05 22.44 -8.38
N PRO A 336 -9.39 23.56 -9.06
CA PRO A 336 -10.55 24.35 -8.67
C PRO A 336 -11.82 23.49 -8.59
N GLN A 337 -12.77 23.84 -7.71
CA GLN A 337 -13.97 23.04 -7.46
C GLN A 337 -14.72 22.64 -8.73
N GLU A 338 -14.94 23.59 -9.65
CA GLU A 338 -15.64 23.32 -10.91
C GLU A 338 -14.90 22.31 -11.79
N ASP A 339 -13.56 22.35 -11.80
CA ASP A 339 -12.74 21.39 -12.54
C ASP A 339 -12.78 20.01 -11.89
N LEU A 340 -12.68 19.93 -10.55
CA LEU A 340 -12.80 18.69 -9.80
C LEU A 340 -14.16 18.02 -10.05
N SER A 341 -15.26 18.77 -9.92
CA SER A 341 -16.62 18.27 -10.18
C SER A 341 -16.77 17.77 -11.62
N ARG A 342 -16.26 18.53 -12.60
CA ARG A 342 -16.28 18.12 -14.01
C ARG A 342 -15.51 16.81 -14.23
N ARG A 343 -14.28 16.69 -13.72
CA ARG A 343 -13.45 15.49 -13.86
C ARG A 343 -14.13 14.26 -13.27
N VAL A 344 -14.70 14.41 -12.08
CA VAL A 344 -15.45 13.35 -11.40
C VAL A 344 -16.67 12.93 -12.23
N ALA A 345 -17.46 13.89 -12.73
CA ALA A 345 -18.63 13.61 -13.58
C ALA A 345 -18.24 12.88 -14.87
N THR A 346 -17.22 13.36 -15.59
CA THR A 346 -16.72 12.71 -16.81
C THR A 346 -16.34 11.25 -16.57
N LEU A 347 -15.64 10.95 -15.48
CA LEU A 347 -15.22 9.58 -15.15
C LEU A 347 -16.40 8.72 -14.68
N HIS A 348 -17.32 9.27 -13.90
CA HIS A 348 -18.52 8.59 -13.45
C HIS A 348 -19.43 8.19 -14.64
N GLU A 349 -19.69 9.14 -15.55
CA GLU A 349 -20.48 8.92 -16.76
C GLU A 349 -19.84 7.88 -17.68
N ALA A 350 -18.51 7.90 -17.80
CA ALA A 350 -17.77 6.88 -18.53
C ALA A 350 -17.87 5.50 -17.87
N GLY A 351 -18.18 5.43 -16.56
CA GLY A 351 -18.46 4.20 -15.81
C GLY A 351 -17.37 3.78 -14.83
N TRP A 352 -16.45 4.67 -14.47
CA TRP A 352 -15.36 4.37 -13.54
C TRP A 352 -15.80 4.49 -12.08
N GLN A 353 -15.27 3.60 -11.23
CA GLN A 353 -15.11 3.95 -9.82
C GLN A 353 -14.01 5.01 -9.73
N VAL A 354 -14.34 6.14 -9.11
CA VAL A 354 -13.41 7.24 -8.87
C VAL A 354 -12.95 7.19 -7.41
N ALA A 355 -11.65 7.14 -7.23
CA ALA A 355 -10.95 7.22 -5.97
C ALA A 355 -10.23 8.58 -5.90
N VAL A 356 -10.49 9.39 -4.88
CA VAL A 356 -9.90 10.74 -4.78
C VAL A 356 -9.10 10.86 -3.49
N HIS A 357 -7.83 11.27 -3.62
CA HIS A 357 -7.00 11.67 -2.47
C HIS A 357 -7.56 12.92 -1.81
N GLY A 358 -7.78 12.85 -0.50
CA GLY A 358 -8.19 14.00 0.33
C GLY A 358 -7.73 13.86 1.78
N ASN A 359 -6.78 14.69 2.19
CA ASN A 359 -6.31 14.73 3.58
C ASN A 359 -7.03 15.78 4.42
N GLY A 360 -7.00 17.03 3.95
CA GLY A 360 -7.57 18.16 4.68
C GLY A 360 -9.11 18.16 4.60
N ASP A 361 -9.75 18.71 5.62
CA ASP A 361 -11.20 18.72 5.74
C ASP A 361 -11.88 19.57 4.66
N ALA A 362 -11.25 20.65 4.18
CA ALA A 362 -11.76 21.42 3.05
C ALA A 362 -11.64 20.67 1.73
N ALA A 363 -10.55 19.91 1.52
CA ALA A 363 -10.42 19.01 0.37
C ALA A 363 -11.48 17.92 0.37
N ILE A 364 -11.72 17.29 1.53
CA ILE A 364 -12.75 16.26 1.69
C ILE A 364 -14.13 16.84 1.38
N GLN A 365 -14.42 18.09 1.81
CA GLN A 365 -15.66 18.75 1.43
C GLN A 365 -15.75 18.95 -0.10
N ALA A 366 -14.68 19.42 -0.74
CA ALA A 366 -14.66 19.62 -2.19
C ALA A 366 -14.92 18.32 -2.98
N ILE A 367 -14.40 17.19 -2.48
CA ILE A 367 -14.67 15.86 -3.05
C ILE A 367 -16.13 15.46 -2.87
N LEU A 368 -16.69 15.66 -1.66
CA LEU A 368 -18.10 15.36 -1.39
C LEU A 368 -19.04 16.23 -2.23
N ASP A 369 -18.72 17.50 -2.41
CA ASP A 369 -19.46 18.41 -3.28
C ASP A 369 -19.39 17.95 -4.75
N ALA A 370 -18.25 17.45 -5.21
CA ALA A 370 -18.11 16.85 -6.54
C ALA A 370 -18.97 15.59 -6.70
N TYR A 371 -18.95 14.68 -5.72
CA TYR A 371 -19.81 13.49 -5.74
C TYR A 371 -21.29 13.81 -5.64
N ALA A 372 -21.68 14.85 -4.90
CA ALA A 372 -23.06 15.29 -4.80
C ALA A 372 -23.65 15.71 -6.15
N THR A 373 -22.83 16.21 -7.08
CA THR A 373 -23.28 16.58 -8.43
C THR A 373 -23.75 15.38 -9.27
N LEU A 374 -23.36 14.16 -8.90
CA LEU A 374 -23.67 12.94 -9.64
C LEU A 374 -25.07 12.40 -9.31
N GLY A 375 -25.70 12.86 -8.23
CA GLY A 375 -26.98 12.32 -7.77
C GLY A 375 -26.90 10.84 -7.38
N LEU A 376 -25.82 10.44 -6.69
CA LEU A 376 -25.57 9.05 -6.30
C LEU A 376 -26.74 8.47 -5.50
N ASP A 377 -27.25 7.32 -5.93
CA ASP A 377 -28.18 6.49 -5.17
C ASP A 377 -27.47 5.20 -4.72
N PRO A 378 -27.30 4.94 -3.41
CA PRO A 378 -26.72 3.70 -2.91
C PRO A 378 -27.44 2.42 -3.38
N GLY A 379 -28.69 2.52 -3.84
CA GLY A 379 -29.50 1.41 -4.36
C GLY A 379 -29.44 1.22 -5.88
N GLU A 380 -29.08 2.25 -6.65
CA GLU A 380 -29.06 2.22 -8.12
C GLU A 380 -27.73 2.78 -8.67
N ALA A 381 -27.04 2.00 -9.50
CA ALA A 381 -25.76 2.37 -10.11
C ALA A 381 -24.63 2.71 -9.11
N ASP A 382 -24.61 2.04 -7.95
CA ASP A 382 -23.55 2.14 -6.94
C ASP A 382 -22.14 1.89 -7.54
N ARG A 383 -21.44 2.99 -7.82
CA ARG A 383 -20.03 2.99 -8.28
C ARG A 383 -19.04 2.89 -7.14
N ARG A 384 -19.50 2.86 -5.87
CA ARG A 384 -18.68 2.81 -4.66
C ARG A 384 -17.53 3.81 -4.69
N HIS A 385 -17.82 5.04 -5.12
CA HIS A 385 -16.85 6.12 -5.09
C HIS A 385 -16.23 6.23 -3.71
N ARG A 386 -14.93 6.52 -3.65
CA ARG A 386 -14.21 6.47 -2.39
C ARG A 386 -13.25 7.62 -2.25
N ILE A 387 -12.96 7.94 -0.99
CA ILE A 387 -11.99 8.96 -0.62
C ILE A 387 -10.80 8.25 0.03
N GLU A 388 -9.61 8.58 -0.44
CA GLU A 388 -8.35 8.07 0.08
C GLU A 388 -7.83 8.97 1.21
N HIS A 389 -7.17 8.36 2.19
CA HIS A 389 -6.67 8.94 3.43
C HIS A 389 -7.76 9.39 4.40
N CYS A 390 -8.72 10.23 3.97
CA CYS A 390 -9.78 10.80 4.81
C CYS A 390 -9.24 11.39 6.13
N GLN A 391 -8.04 11.97 6.11
CA GLN A 391 -7.26 12.16 7.33
C GLN A 391 -7.98 13.05 8.33
N MET A 392 -8.60 14.16 7.90
CA MET A 392 -9.30 15.12 8.76
C MET A 392 -10.83 15.08 8.62
N VAL A 393 -11.42 13.98 8.14
CA VAL A 393 -12.87 13.90 7.93
C VAL A 393 -13.66 14.24 9.21
N SER A 394 -14.63 15.15 9.09
CA SER A 394 -15.49 15.58 10.20
C SER A 394 -16.72 14.69 10.38
N GLU A 395 -17.44 14.79 11.51
CA GLU A 395 -18.66 14.00 11.75
C GLU A 395 -19.73 14.29 10.68
N LYS A 396 -19.91 15.57 10.33
CA LYS A 396 -20.85 15.99 9.29
C LYS A 396 -20.48 15.43 7.91
N GLN A 397 -19.19 15.32 7.62
CA GLN A 397 -18.71 14.73 6.38
C GLN A 397 -18.91 13.21 6.38
N LEU A 398 -18.74 12.53 7.53
CA LEU A 398 -19.08 11.11 7.67
C LEU A 398 -20.59 10.86 7.48
N ASP A 399 -21.47 11.72 8.00
CA ASP A 399 -22.92 11.66 7.69
C ASP A 399 -23.18 11.76 6.19
N THR A 400 -22.50 12.69 5.53
CA THR A 400 -22.63 12.91 4.08
C THR A 400 -22.14 11.68 3.30
N MET A 401 -21.00 11.12 3.70
CA MET A 401 -20.45 9.90 3.10
C MET A 401 -21.41 8.72 3.24
N ALA A 402 -21.94 8.50 4.45
CA ALA A 402 -22.87 7.41 4.71
C ALA A 402 -24.17 7.55 3.89
N GLY A 403 -24.74 8.77 3.84
CA GLY A 403 -25.95 9.04 3.07
C GLY A 403 -25.79 8.86 1.55
N ALA A 404 -24.58 9.13 1.03
CA ALA A 404 -24.26 9.02 -0.39
C ALA A 404 -23.62 7.68 -0.80
N GLY A 405 -23.40 6.75 0.15
CA GLY A 405 -22.71 5.49 -0.12
C GLY A 405 -21.23 5.65 -0.47
N VAL A 406 -20.59 6.76 -0.09
CA VAL A 406 -19.17 7.03 -0.35
C VAL A 406 -18.32 6.27 0.67
N LEU A 407 -17.33 5.53 0.17
CA LEU A 407 -16.44 4.71 0.99
C LEU A 407 -15.19 5.48 1.44
N ALA A 408 -14.54 5.00 2.51
CA ALA A 408 -13.26 5.54 2.97
C ALA A 408 -12.13 4.51 2.85
N SER A 409 -10.92 4.97 2.56
CA SER A 409 -9.68 4.17 2.64
C SER A 409 -8.74 4.94 3.55
N PHE A 410 -8.60 4.53 4.83
CA PHE A 410 -7.87 5.29 5.84
C PHE A 410 -6.41 4.91 5.92
N PHE A 411 -5.55 5.93 5.94
CA PHE A 411 -4.13 5.78 6.23
C PHE A 411 -3.87 5.82 7.74
N ILE A 412 -4.24 4.75 8.45
CA ILE A 412 -4.25 4.73 9.92
C ILE A 412 -2.88 4.91 10.56
N LYS A 413 -1.80 4.54 9.86
CA LYS A 413 -0.42 4.68 10.35
C LYS A 413 0.03 6.14 10.48
N HIS A 414 -0.73 7.12 9.94
CA HIS A 414 -0.53 8.54 10.24
C HIS A 414 -0.48 8.82 11.75
N VAL A 415 -1.24 8.08 12.56
CA VAL A 415 -1.24 8.22 14.02
C VAL A 415 0.14 7.96 14.61
N TYR A 416 0.82 6.89 14.17
CA TYR A 416 2.15 6.55 14.68
C TYR A 416 3.25 7.45 14.10
N TYR A 417 3.31 7.56 12.77
CA TYR A 417 4.43 8.22 12.09
C TYR A 417 4.40 9.76 12.17
N TRP A 418 3.21 10.37 12.23
CA TRP A 418 3.05 11.83 12.23
C TRP A 418 2.18 12.38 13.36
N GLY A 419 1.62 11.53 14.23
CA GLY A 419 0.70 11.96 15.29
C GLY A 419 1.25 13.05 16.20
N ASP A 420 2.50 12.91 16.66
CA ASP A 420 3.18 13.91 17.49
C ASP A 420 3.35 15.24 16.75
N ARG A 421 3.79 15.19 15.48
CA ARG A 421 3.97 16.39 14.65
C ARG A 421 2.64 17.07 14.35
N HIS A 422 1.57 16.33 14.12
CA HIS A 422 0.24 16.90 13.95
C HIS A 422 -0.24 17.59 15.23
N ARG A 423 -0.07 16.95 16.38
CA ARG A 423 -0.45 17.50 17.70
C ARG A 423 0.33 18.77 18.02
N ASP A 424 1.64 18.76 17.84
CA ASP A 424 2.52 19.80 18.39
C ASP A 424 2.85 20.91 17.39
N ARG A 425 2.67 20.67 16.09
CA ARG A 425 3.08 21.61 15.03
C ARG A 425 1.97 21.93 14.05
N PHE A 426 1.40 20.94 13.39
CA PHE A 426 0.61 21.21 12.18
C PHE A 426 -0.86 21.53 12.47
N LEU A 427 -1.53 20.72 13.28
CA LEU A 427 -2.97 20.81 13.49
C LEU A 427 -3.34 21.35 14.87
N GLY A 428 -2.45 21.18 15.85
CA GLY A 428 -2.77 21.39 17.25
C GLY A 428 -3.50 20.18 17.85
N PRO A 429 -3.59 20.09 19.20
CA PRO A 429 -4.03 18.87 19.88
C PRO A 429 -5.47 18.46 19.54
N GLU A 430 -6.41 19.42 19.46
CA GLU A 430 -7.83 19.11 19.22
C GLU A 430 -8.15 18.64 17.80
N ARG A 431 -7.40 19.09 16.80
CA ARG A 431 -7.56 18.60 15.42
C ARG A 431 -6.77 17.30 15.22
N ALA A 432 -5.57 17.20 15.81
CA ALA A 432 -4.74 16.00 15.70
C ALA A 432 -5.38 14.75 16.33
N ARG A 433 -6.07 14.88 17.47
CA ARG A 433 -6.75 13.73 18.10
C ARG A 433 -7.77 13.03 17.19
N ARG A 434 -8.33 13.74 16.21
CA ARG A 434 -9.36 13.23 15.31
C ARG A 434 -8.83 12.68 13.99
N ILE A 435 -7.51 12.66 13.75
CA ILE A 435 -7.00 12.17 12.47
C ILE A 435 -7.35 10.69 12.27
N SER A 436 -7.75 10.32 11.05
CA SER A 436 -8.22 8.96 10.70
C SER A 436 -9.25 8.42 11.72
N PRO A 437 -10.44 9.04 11.84
CA PRO A 437 -11.39 8.78 12.93
C PRO A 437 -12.21 7.49 12.70
N LEU A 438 -11.58 6.33 12.93
CA LEU A 438 -12.17 5.02 12.63
C LEU A 438 -13.44 4.72 13.46
N ALA A 439 -13.46 5.10 14.74
CA ALA A 439 -14.62 4.87 15.60
C ALA A 439 -15.83 5.68 15.13
N SER A 440 -15.61 6.96 14.78
CA SER A 440 -16.66 7.80 14.20
C SER A 440 -17.13 7.24 12.86
N ALA A 441 -16.22 6.86 11.95
CA ALA A 441 -16.60 6.30 10.66
C ALA A 441 -17.51 5.06 10.82
N ARG A 442 -17.15 4.15 11.75
CA ARG A 442 -17.98 3.00 12.10
C ARG A 442 -19.34 3.40 12.66
N ALA A 443 -19.39 4.38 13.57
CA ALA A 443 -20.63 4.84 14.20
C ALA A 443 -21.62 5.45 13.19
N HIS A 444 -21.10 6.14 12.18
CA HIS A 444 -21.88 6.72 11.08
C HIS A 444 -22.24 5.71 9.98
N GLY A 445 -21.75 4.46 10.06
CA GLY A 445 -22.02 3.43 9.05
C GLY A 445 -21.20 3.57 7.77
N VAL A 446 -20.14 4.37 7.78
CA VAL A 446 -19.19 4.47 6.65
C VAL A 446 -18.33 3.22 6.62
N LEU A 447 -18.39 2.46 5.54
CA LEU A 447 -17.55 1.30 5.32
C LEU A 447 -16.14 1.74 4.90
N PHE A 448 -15.11 1.13 5.50
CA PHE A 448 -13.74 1.56 5.26
C PHE A 448 -12.72 0.43 5.05
N GLY A 449 -11.73 0.72 4.22
CA GLY A 449 -10.47 0.00 4.15
C GLY A 449 -9.39 0.68 5.00
N LEU A 450 -8.34 -0.07 5.31
CA LEU A 450 -7.10 0.44 5.91
C LEU A 450 -5.93 0.21 4.95
N HIS A 451 -4.97 1.12 4.97
CA HIS A 451 -3.79 0.99 4.14
C HIS A 451 -2.52 1.59 4.74
N SER A 452 -1.39 1.23 4.13
CA SER A 452 -0.05 1.72 4.47
C SER A 452 0.49 2.78 3.52
N ASP A 453 -0.13 2.99 2.35
CA ASP A 453 0.37 3.93 1.34
C ASP A 453 1.85 3.69 0.96
N THR A 454 2.28 2.43 0.99
CA THR A 454 3.67 2.03 0.76
C THR A 454 4.14 2.52 -0.62
N PRO A 455 5.32 3.16 -0.73
CA PRO A 455 6.43 3.17 0.23
C PRO A 455 6.45 4.31 1.24
N VAL A 456 5.38 5.11 1.39
CA VAL A 456 5.35 6.25 2.33
C VAL A 456 5.64 5.79 3.76
N VAL A 457 5.04 4.68 4.20
CA VAL A 457 5.48 3.94 5.40
C VAL A 457 5.55 2.42 5.10
N PRO A 458 6.18 1.63 5.99
CA PRO A 458 6.34 0.19 5.80
C PRO A 458 5.02 -0.56 5.59
N VAL A 459 5.09 -1.64 4.82
CA VAL A 459 3.93 -2.49 4.43
C VAL A 459 3.12 -3.08 5.59
N PRO A 460 3.69 -3.65 6.67
CA PRO A 460 2.98 -4.67 7.45
C PRO A 460 1.58 -4.23 7.96
N PRO A 461 0.49 -4.91 7.56
CA PRO A 461 -0.87 -4.62 8.04
C PRO A 461 -1.04 -4.78 9.56
N LEU A 462 -0.26 -5.66 10.19
CA LEU A 462 -0.29 -5.87 11.65
C LEU A 462 0.08 -4.59 12.43
N GLU A 463 1.02 -3.79 11.93
CA GLU A 463 1.32 -2.46 12.48
C GLU A 463 0.12 -1.51 12.30
N GLY A 464 -0.58 -1.59 11.17
CA GLY A 464 -1.79 -0.82 10.92
C GLY A 464 -2.95 -1.22 11.84
N ILE A 465 -3.12 -2.51 12.10
CA ILE A 465 -4.10 -3.05 13.07
C ILE A 465 -3.74 -2.58 14.48
N TRP A 466 -2.47 -2.66 14.87
CA TRP A 466 -2.00 -2.10 16.14
C TRP A 466 -2.26 -0.59 16.23
N CYS A 467 -2.00 0.20 15.18
CA CYS A 467 -2.32 1.63 15.14
C CYS A 467 -3.83 1.88 15.30
N ALA A 468 -4.68 1.08 14.65
CA ALA A 468 -6.14 1.21 14.74
C ALA A 468 -6.68 0.92 16.15
N VAL A 469 -6.10 -0.07 16.84
CA VAL A 469 -6.54 -0.53 18.16
C VAL A 469 -5.94 0.32 19.28
N ARG A 470 -4.67 0.71 19.17
CA ARG A 470 -3.92 1.39 20.22
C ARG A 470 -3.83 2.89 20.01
N ARG A 471 -3.74 3.36 18.76
CA ARG A 471 -3.53 4.77 18.43
C ARG A 471 -2.36 5.41 19.17
N MET A 472 -1.24 4.68 19.28
CA MET A 472 0.00 5.22 19.86
C MET A 472 0.74 6.06 18.83
N THR A 473 1.33 7.17 19.28
CA THR A 473 2.28 7.96 18.52
C THR A 473 3.71 7.42 18.69
N ARG A 474 4.67 7.99 17.95
CA ARG A 474 6.07 7.57 18.01
C ARG A 474 6.72 7.89 19.36
N ASP A 475 6.28 8.97 20.01
CA ASP A 475 6.73 9.35 21.36
C ASP A 475 6.13 8.46 22.48
N GLY A 476 5.26 7.50 22.13
CA GLY A 476 4.65 6.59 23.09
C GLY A 476 3.39 7.13 23.77
N GLU A 477 2.78 8.17 23.22
CA GLU A 477 1.54 8.77 23.74
C GLU A 477 0.30 8.29 22.97
N GLU A 478 -0.87 8.31 23.61
CA GLU A 478 -2.13 7.99 22.93
C GLU A 478 -2.68 9.22 22.19
N LEU A 479 -3.04 9.08 20.91
CA LEU A 479 -3.65 10.16 20.13
C LEU A 479 -5.12 9.85 19.82
N GLY A 480 -6.03 10.53 20.52
CA GLY A 480 -7.48 10.37 20.31
C GLY A 480 -7.98 8.96 20.63
N PRO A 481 -7.87 8.49 21.89
CA PRO A 481 -8.28 7.14 22.29
C PRO A 481 -9.76 6.84 21.99
N GLU A 482 -10.63 7.86 21.91
CA GLU A 482 -12.02 7.72 21.49
C GLU A 482 -12.20 7.26 20.04
N GLN A 483 -11.17 7.40 19.19
CA GLN A 483 -11.18 6.98 17.78
C GLN A 483 -10.66 5.55 17.56
N ARG A 484 -10.40 4.79 18.64
CA ARG A 484 -9.98 3.39 18.57
C ARG A 484 -11.09 2.49 18.06
N VAL A 485 -10.70 1.41 17.40
CA VAL A 485 -11.59 0.31 17.06
C VAL A 485 -11.09 -1.00 17.67
N ASP A 486 -11.97 -1.98 17.81
CA ASP A 486 -11.57 -3.33 18.23
C ASP A 486 -10.80 -4.08 17.13
N VAL A 487 -10.13 -5.16 17.53
CA VAL A 487 -9.30 -5.99 16.65
C VAL A 487 -10.09 -6.55 15.47
N ASP A 488 -11.35 -6.97 15.67
CA ASP A 488 -12.20 -7.51 14.60
C ASP A 488 -12.49 -6.45 13.54
N THR A 489 -12.84 -5.24 13.97
CA THR A 489 -13.05 -4.09 13.08
C THR A 489 -11.77 -3.76 12.30
N ALA A 490 -10.61 -3.74 12.96
CA ALA A 490 -9.34 -3.47 12.30
C ALA A 490 -8.96 -4.58 11.28
N LEU A 491 -9.18 -5.85 11.62
CA LEU A 491 -8.97 -6.98 10.71
C LEU A 491 -9.89 -6.89 9.49
N ARG A 492 -11.16 -6.53 9.67
CA ARG A 492 -12.11 -6.31 8.56
C ARG A 492 -11.66 -5.20 7.62
N GLY A 493 -11.06 -4.14 8.16
CA GLY A 493 -10.47 -3.05 7.40
C GLY A 493 -9.34 -3.47 6.45
N TYR A 494 -8.67 -4.59 6.72
CA TYR A 494 -7.68 -5.22 5.83
C TYR A 494 -8.18 -6.49 5.14
N THR A 495 -9.45 -6.89 5.31
CA THR A 495 -10.00 -8.14 4.74
C THR A 495 -11.36 -7.92 4.10
N SER A 496 -12.48 -8.16 4.81
CA SER A 496 -13.81 -8.17 4.21
C SER A 496 -14.32 -6.79 3.78
N GLN A 497 -14.02 -5.73 4.53
CA GLN A 497 -14.36 -4.37 4.11
C GLN A 497 -13.43 -3.88 3.00
N ALA A 498 -12.13 -4.20 3.08
CA ALA A 498 -11.19 -3.92 2.01
C ALA A 498 -11.59 -4.58 0.67
N ALA A 499 -12.09 -5.82 0.70
CA ALA A 499 -12.62 -6.49 -0.48
C ALA A 499 -13.86 -5.77 -1.05
N HIS A 500 -14.73 -5.24 -0.18
CA HIS A 500 -15.91 -4.49 -0.61
C HIS A 500 -15.55 -3.19 -1.37
N LEU A 501 -14.48 -2.49 -0.96
CA LEU A 501 -13.98 -1.30 -1.66
C LEU A 501 -13.63 -1.57 -3.15
N GLY A 502 -13.25 -2.81 -3.49
CA GLY A 502 -12.88 -3.23 -4.83
C GLY A 502 -13.94 -4.07 -5.56
N PHE A 503 -15.16 -4.18 -5.03
CA PHE A 503 -16.23 -5.06 -5.55
C PHE A 503 -15.90 -6.57 -5.49
N GLU A 504 -15.11 -6.99 -4.51
CA GLU A 504 -14.60 -8.36 -4.40
C GLU A 504 -15.13 -9.11 -3.17
N GLU A 505 -16.08 -8.54 -2.43
CA GLU A 505 -16.65 -9.14 -1.22
C GLU A 505 -17.35 -10.48 -1.46
N ARG A 506 -17.75 -10.76 -2.71
CA ARG A 506 -18.35 -12.03 -3.12
C ARG A 506 -17.31 -13.09 -3.44
N THR A 507 -16.07 -12.71 -3.72
CA THR A 507 -15.01 -13.60 -4.20
C THR A 507 -13.90 -13.80 -3.18
N LYS A 508 -13.60 -12.81 -2.33
CA LYS A 508 -12.57 -12.86 -1.28
C LYS A 508 -12.87 -11.89 -0.12
N GLY A 509 -11.90 -11.72 0.78
CA GLY A 509 -12.01 -10.90 1.99
C GLY A 509 -12.60 -11.65 3.20
N SER A 510 -13.13 -12.85 2.99
CA SER A 510 -13.52 -13.79 4.05
C SER A 510 -13.26 -15.23 3.60
N LEU A 511 -13.09 -16.14 4.56
CA LEU A 511 -12.87 -17.57 4.33
C LEU A 511 -14.20 -18.33 4.39
N GLU A 512 -15.14 -17.96 3.53
CA GLU A 512 -16.42 -18.66 3.37
C GLU A 512 -16.33 -19.68 2.22
N PRO A 513 -17.00 -20.84 2.30
CA PRO A 513 -17.05 -21.80 1.20
C PRO A 513 -17.40 -21.14 -0.14
N GLY A 514 -16.64 -21.47 -1.18
CA GLY A 514 -16.75 -20.90 -2.53
C GLY A 514 -15.92 -19.63 -2.78
N LYS A 515 -15.44 -18.93 -1.75
CA LYS A 515 -14.51 -17.80 -1.90
C LYS A 515 -13.07 -18.27 -2.13
N LEU A 516 -12.21 -17.39 -2.60
CA LEU A 516 -10.79 -17.67 -2.85
C LEU A 516 -10.09 -18.07 -1.54
N ALA A 517 -9.26 -19.11 -1.61
CA ALA A 517 -8.43 -19.56 -0.50
C ALA A 517 -7.14 -18.71 -0.42
N ASP A 518 -7.30 -17.40 -0.27
CA ASP A 518 -6.21 -16.46 -0.01
C ASP A 518 -6.12 -16.25 1.51
N ILE A 519 -4.99 -16.60 2.13
CA ILE A 519 -4.87 -16.76 3.59
C ILE A 519 -3.54 -16.15 4.07
N ALA A 520 -3.58 -15.41 5.16
CA ALA A 520 -2.40 -15.09 5.95
C ALA A 520 -2.40 -15.94 7.24
N VAL A 521 -1.31 -16.66 7.49
CA VAL A 521 -1.10 -17.42 8.73
C VAL A 521 -0.22 -16.58 9.65
N LEU A 522 -0.77 -16.23 10.79
CA LEU A 522 -0.18 -15.37 11.80
C LEU A 522 0.37 -16.19 12.96
N SER A 523 1.46 -15.73 13.56
CA SER A 523 2.15 -16.41 14.65
C SER A 523 1.28 -16.65 15.90
N ALA A 524 0.24 -15.84 16.10
CA ALA A 524 -0.80 -16.03 17.10
C ALA A 524 -2.10 -15.36 16.65
N ASP A 525 -3.19 -15.65 17.35
CA ASP A 525 -4.48 -15.00 17.12
C ASP A 525 -4.47 -13.53 17.59
N PRO A 526 -4.65 -12.54 16.69
CA PRO A 526 -4.67 -11.12 17.06
C PRO A 526 -5.69 -10.75 18.14
N ALA A 527 -6.83 -11.45 18.22
CA ALA A 527 -7.83 -11.13 19.25
C ALA A 527 -7.60 -11.88 20.57
N ALA A 528 -6.58 -12.74 20.65
CA ALA A 528 -6.22 -13.50 21.85
C ALA A 528 -4.93 -13.01 22.52
N VAL A 529 -4.21 -12.08 21.90
CA VAL A 529 -3.01 -11.45 22.47
C VAL A 529 -3.33 -10.11 23.14
N ASP A 530 -2.44 -9.63 23.99
CA ASP A 530 -2.50 -8.25 24.48
C ASP A 530 -2.44 -7.30 23.27
N PRO A 531 -3.34 -6.31 23.15
CA PRO A 531 -3.26 -5.28 22.11
C PRO A 531 -1.89 -4.60 21.99
N ALA A 532 -1.10 -4.52 23.07
CA ALA A 532 0.26 -3.98 23.06
C ALA A 532 1.24 -4.82 22.23
N ALA A 533 0.94 -6.10 22.03
CA ALA A 533 1.81 -7.06 21.34
C ALA A 533 1.39 -7.31 19.88
N LEU A 534 0.34 -6.63 19.37
CA LEU A 534 -0.17 -6.84 18.00
C LEU A 534 0.89 -6.57 16.92
N ASP A 535 1.74 -5.57 17.11
CA ASP A 535 2.83 -5.20 16.21
C ASP A 535 4.00 -6.20 16.24
N THR A 536 4.09 -7.02 17.29
CA THR A 536 5.11 -8.09 17.40
C THR A 536 4.69 -9.40 16.72
N LEU A 537 3.41 -9.52 16.34
CA LEU A 537 2.94 -10.67 15.58
C LEU A 537 3.63 -10.72 14.22
N ARG A 538 3.86 -11.93 13.74
CA ARG A 538 4.50 -12.19 12.46
C ARG A 538 3.58 -12.96 11.54
N VAL A 539 3.76 -12.77 10.24
CA VAL A 539 3.19 -13.67 9.24
C VAL A 539 4.17 -14.83 9.09
N ASP A 540 3.68 -16.05 9.27
CA ASP A 540 4.47 -17.27 9.19
C ASP A 540 4.28 -17.99 7.85
N ALA A 541 3.14 -17.78 7.19
CA ALA A 541 2.91 -18.21 5.81
C ALA A 541 1.85 -17.36 5.11
N THR A 542 1.96 -17.27 3.78
CA THR A 542 0.94 -16.64 2.93
C THR A 542 0.52 -17.61 1.84
N VAL A 543 -0.80 -17.72 1.65
CA VAL A 543 -1.44 -18.61 0.69
C VAL A 543 -2.22 -17.77 -0.31
N ILE A 544 -2.10 -18.08 -1.60
CA ILE A 544 -2.94 -17.50 -2.66
C ILE A 544 -3.55 -18.66 -3.44
N GLY A 545 -4.87 -18.66 -3.57
CA GLY A 545 -5.59 -19.73 -4.27
C GLY A 545 -5.23 -21.12 -3.76
N GLY A 546 -5.14 -21.33 -2.45
CA GLY A 546 -4.82 -22.63 -1.86
C GLY A 546 -3.36 -23.08 -2.04
N GLU A 547 -2.48 -22.26 -2.62
CA GLU A 547 -1.05 -22.53 -2.72
C GLU A 547 -0.25 -21.69 -1.73
N VAL A 548 0.61 -22.33 -0.93
CA VAL A 548 1.55 -21.62 -0.05
C VAL A 548 2.65 -20.96 -0.90
N VAL A 549 2.54 -19.65 -1.12
CA VAL A 549 3.43 -18.84 -1.99
C VAL A 549 4.57 -18.15 -1.24
N TRP A 550 4.45 -18.04 0.08
CA TRP A 550 5.51 -17.51 0.95
C TRP A 550 5.50 -18.19 2.31
N ARG A 551 6.69 -18.29 2.92
CA ARG A 551 6.93 -18.85 4.25
C ARG A 551 7.93 -17.99 5.01
N GLY A 552 7.63 -17.72 6.27
CA GLY A 552 8.58 -17.12 7.21
C GLY A 552 9.59 -18.15 7.70
N ALA A 553 10.57 -17.69 8.49
CA ALA A 553 11.53 -18.57 9.15
C ALA A 553 10.87 -19.30 10.33
N THR A 554 10.07 -20.33 10.03
CA THR A 554 9.34 -21.16 11.00
C THR A 554 9.29 -22.63 10.61
N ASP A 555 8.98 -23.51 11.56
CA ASP A 555 8.83 -24.97 11.36
C ASP A 555 7.50 -25.37 10.67
N LEU A 556 6.80 -24.45 10.01
CA LEU A 556 5.54 -24.74 9.31
C LEU A 556 5.82 -25.46 7.99
N GLU A 557 5.86 -26.79 8.02
CA GLU A 557 5.98 -27.62 6.82
C GLU A 557 4.59 -28.03 6.29
N ALA A 558 4.36 -27.81 4.98
CA ALA A 558 3.20 -28.43 4.33
C ALA A 558 3.65 -29.82 3.86
N GLY A 559 3.29 -30.84 4.63
CA GLY A 559 3.60 -32.22 4.33
C GLY A 559 2.52 -32.86 3.48
N ARG A 560 2.87 -33.95 2.79
CA ARG A 560 1.85 -34.94 2.43
C ARG A 560 1.35 -35.62 3.71
N PRO A 561 0.09 -36.06 3.79
CA PRO A 561 -0.34 -36.89 4.91
C PRO A 561 0.62 -38.08 5.05
N PRO A 562 0.96 -38.50 6.28
CA PRO A 562 1.75 -39.70 6.47
C PRO A 562 1.07 -40.85 5.73
N SER A 563 1.82 -41.55 4.86
CA SER A 563 1.32 -42.75 4.19
C SER A 563 0.84 -43.71 5.27
N ASP A 564 -0.38 -44.22 5.17
CA ASP A 564 -1.00 -45.17 6.11
C ASP A 564 0.03 -46.17 6.65
N GLY A 565 0.60 -45.85 7.80
CA GLY A 565 1.30 -46.79 8.64
C GLY A 565 0.21 -47.58 9.32
N GLY A 566 -0.17 -48.71 8.71
CA GLY A 566 -1.02 -49.70 9.35
C GLY A 566 -0.51 -50.02 10.76
N PRO A 567 -1.40 -50.39 11.70
CA PRO A 567 -1.05 -50.54 13.09
C PRO A 567 0.08 -51.57 13.25
N ARG A 568 1.08 -51.23 14.07
CA ARG A 568 1.90 -52.25 14.74
C ARG A 568 1.28 -52.58 16.08
#